data_AF-A0A1I4YJ92-F1
#
_entry.id   AF-A0A1I4YJ92-F1
#
_cell.length_a   1.000
_cell.length_b   1.000
_cell.length_c   1.000
_cell.angle_alpha   90.00
_cell.angle_beta   90.00
_cell.angle_gamma   90.00
#
_symmetry.space_group_name_H-M   'P 1'
#
loop_
_entity.id
_entity.type
_entity.pdbx_description
1 polymer ?
#
loop_
_entity_poly.entity_id
_entity_poly.type
_entity_poly.pdbx_seq_one_letter_code
_entity_poly.pdbx_strand_id
1 'polypeptide(L)'
;MAPTGGRLIVGWASFVGGIICTVILVYGSVTEKLDFVPTLITTFILALCLTHGRYAFAQHLTQKQVRKIDYWYLGAATVGMFMLAVGYSEQRETAITRSRDFVYRQGEDVLMTDVVRALSPYMNASCKDDIRKLSLKPCDTSQAIAEGMHPGATPELVEHYMRRLANASIDLAQKGDNPAFDKMSTEIGIKLAALKEYIVANVPRHQFIPHDEGVLIMFSVGQMVFWPFLLAFALALRIAKVTIDVFGWTET
;
A
#
# COMPACT_ATOMS: atom_id res chain seq x y z
N MET A 1 -30.81 29.24 -36.26
CA MET A 1 -29.44 29.50 -36.75
C MET A 1 -28.71 28.17 -36.88
N ALA A 2 -28.00 27.94 -37.98
CA ALA A 2 -27.19 26.72 -38.15
C ALA A 2 -26.06 26.70 -37.09
N PRO A 3 -25.73 25.54 -36.50
CA PRO A 3 -24.61 25.45 -35.56
C PRO A 3 -23.31 25.87 -36.26
N THR A 4 -22.51 26.70 -35.59
CA THR A 4 -21.18 27.07 -36.07
C THR A 4 -20.32 25.81 -36.22
N GLY A 5 -19.47 25.76 -37.25
CA GLY A 5 -18.70 24.55 -37.60
C GLY A 5 -17.91 23.95 -36.42
N GLY A 6 -17.40 24.79 -35.51
CA GLY A 6 -16.71 24.32 -34.30
C GLY A 6 -17.57 23.48 -33.35
N ARG A 7 -18.86 23.82 -33.18
CA ARG A 7 -19.76 23.06 -32.28
C ARG A 7 -20.06 21.67 -32.83
N LEU A 8 -20.25 21.58 -34.14
CA LEU A 8 -20.43 20.30 -34.83
C LEU A 8 -19.20 19.40 -34.66
N ILE A 9 -17.99 19.94 -34.82
CA ILE A 9 -16.74 19.18 -34.64
C ILE A 9 -16.62 18.63 -33.21
N VAL A 10 -16.84 19.48 -32.20
CA VAL A 10 -16.80 19.05 -30.79
C VAL A 10 -17.86 18.01 -30.48
N GLY A 11 -19.08 18.16 -31.03
CA GLY A 11 -20.16 17.20 -30.87
C GLY A 11 -19.81 15.83 -31.45
N TRP A 12 -19.28 15.80 -32.67
CA TRP A 12 -18.86 14.56 -33.33
C TRP A 12 -17.67 13.90 -32.63
N ALA A 13 -16.66 14.68 -32.23
CA ALA A 13 -15.52 14.16 -31.47
C ALA A 13 -15.97 13.54 -30.13
N SER A 14 -16.88 14.22 -29.42
CA SER A 14 -17.45 13.72 -28.17
C SER A 14 -18.29 12.45 -28.38
N PHE A 15 -19.07 12.40 -29.46
CA PHE A 15 -19.88 11.22 -29.81
C PHE A 15 -19.01 9.99 -30.12
N VAL A 16 -18.03 10.15 -31.00
CA VAL A 16 -17.10 9.06 -31.38
C VAL A 16 -16.28 8.61 -30.16
N GLY A 17 -15.75 9.55 -29.37
CA GLY A 17 -15.04 9.23 -28.13
C GLY A 17 -15.90 8.47 -27.13
N GLY A 18 -17.18 8.82 -27.00
CA GLY A 18 -18.14 8.13 -26.15
C GLY A 18 -18.38 6.69 -26.59
N ILE A 19 -18.52 6.45 -27.91
CA ILE A 19 -18.65 5.08 -28.45
C ILE A 19 -17.38 4.27 -28.15
N ILE A 20 -16.19 4.81 -28.44
CA ILE A 20 -14.91 4.13 -28.19
C ILE A 20 -14.76 3.77 -26.71
N CYS A 21 -15.01 4.71 -25.80
CA CYS A 21 -14.90 4.46 -24.37
C CYS A 21 -15.92 3.42 -23.89
N THR A 22 -17.15 3.43 -24.43
CA THR A 22 -18.16 2.42 -24.10
C THR A 22 -17.72 1.03 -24.55
N VAL A 23 -17.18 0.91 -25.77
CA VAL A 23 -16.66 -0.37 -26.29
C VAL A 23 -15.50 -0.88 -25.44
N ILE A 24 -14.56 0.00 -25.06
CA ILE A 24 -13.44 -0.36 -24.17
C ILE A 24 -13.96 -0.86 -22.83
N LEU A 25 -14.91 -0.17 -22.20
CA LEU A 25 -15.47 -0.58 -20.91
C LEU A 25 -16.23 -1.90 -20.99
N VAL A 26 -17.07 -2.09 -22.01
CA VAL A 26 -17.83 -3.34 -22.20
C VAL A 26 -16.89 -4.51 -22.49
N TYR A 27 -15.96 -4.35 -23.44
CA TYR A 27 -14.99 -5.38 -23.77
C TYR A 27 -14.09 -5.72 -22.58
N GLY A 28 -13.60 -4.70 -21.89
CA GLY A 28 -12.79 -4.83 -20.68
C GLY A 28 -13.50 -5.55 -19.54
N SER A 29 -14.78 -5.22 -19.33
CA SER A 29 -15.64 -5.89 -18.35
C SER A 29 -15.90 -7.35 -18.70
N VAL A 30 -16.16 -7.67 -19.96
CA VAL A 30 -16.44 -9.05 -20.40
C VAL A 30 -15.19 -9.91 -20.41
N THR A 31 -14.03 -9.33 -20.69
CA THR A 31 -12.77 -10.08 -20.78
C THR A 31 -11.97 -10.10 -19.48
N GLU A 32 -12.42 -9.40 -18.45
CA GLU A 32 -11.69 -9.20 -17.19
C GLU A 32 -10.26 -8.64 -17.40
N LYS A 33 -10.05 -7.91 -18.51
CA LYS A 33 -8.73 -7.36 -18.90
C LYS A 33 -8.54 -5.90 -18.57
N LEU A 34 -9.60 -5.19 -18.17
CA LEU A 34 -9.46 -3.80 -17.78
C LEU A 34 -9.21 -3.69 -16.28
N ASP A 35 -7.98 -3.33 -15.94
CA ASP A 35 -7.65 -2.94 -14.59
C ASP A 35 -8.42 -1.68 -14.19
N PHE A 36 -8.46 -1.41 -12.89
CA PHE A 36 -9.20 -0.28 -12.34
C PHE A 36 -8.77 1.08 -12.89
N VAL A 37 -7.47 1.35 -12.99
CA VAL A 37 -6.98 2.66 -13.43
C VAL A 37 -7.42 2.96 -14.87
N PRO A 38 -7.21 2.05 -15.86
CA PRO A 38 -7.83 2.18 -17.17
C PRO A 38 -9.35 2.31 -17.12
N THR A 39 -10.05 1.55 -16.26
CA THR A 39 -11.51 1.60 -16.13
C THR A 39 -11.98 2.98 -15.68
N LEU A 40 -11.30 3.56 -14.68
CA LEU A 40 -11.65 4.83 -14.10
C LEU A 40 -11.36 5.99 -15.06
N ILE A 41 -10.19 5.97 -15.73
CA ILE A 41 -9.85 6.94 -16.78
C ILE A 41 -10.87 6.85 -17.93
N THR A 42 -11.17 5.65 -18.42
CA THR A 42 -12.10 5.46 -19.53
C THR A 42 -13.53 5.88 -19.15
N THR A 43 -13.96 5.59 -17.92
CA THR A 43 -15.27 6.03 -17.39
C THR A 43 -15.34 7.56 -17.28
N PHE A 44 -14.25 8.20 -16.85
CA PHE A 44 -14.17 9.65 -16.79
C PHE A 44 -14.24 10.28 -18.19
N ILE A 45 -13.45 9.78 -19.15
CA ILE A 45 -13.49 10.26 -20.54
C ILE A 45 -14.87 10.02 -21.15
N LEU A 46 -15.49 8.87 -20.88
CA LEU A 46 -16.86 8.59 -21.29
C LEU A 46 -17.84 9.63 -20.73
N ALA A 47 -17.75 9.95 -19.43
CA ALA A 47 -18.59 10.97 -18.82
C ALA A 47 -18.37 12.35 -19.48
N LEU A 48 -17.12 12.73 -19.80
CA LEU A 48 -16.82 13.95 -20.54
C LEU A 48 -17.45 13.94 -21.94
N CYS A 49 -17.29 12.85 -22.68
CA CYS A 49 -17.85 12.67 -24.02
C CYS A 49 -19.37 12.76 -24.04
N LEU A 50 -20.06 12.09 -23.10
CA LEU A 50 -21.51 12.10 -23.00
C LEU A 50 -22.04 13.51 -22.65
N THR A 51 -21.39 14.17 -21.71
CA THR A 51 -21.79 15.52 -21.27
C THR A 51 -21.53 16.55 -22.36
N HIS A 52 -20.31 16.62 -22.90
CA HIS A 52 -19.95 17.57 -23.97
C HIS A 52 -20.72 17.31 -25.26
N GLY A 53 -20.95 16.05 -25.64
CA GLY A 53 -21.74 15.69 -26.81
C GLY A 53 -23.18 16.20 -26.70
N ARG A 54 -23.83 15.98 -25.55
CA ARG A 54 -25.19 16.48 -25.30
C ARG A 54 -25.31 18.00 -25.46
N TYR A 55 -24.29 18.75 -25.06
CA TYR A 55 -24.31 20.23 -25.15
C TYR A 55 -23.89 20.79 -26.50
N ALA A 56 -22.94 20.12 -27.16
CA ALA A 56 -22.51 20.51 -28.50
C ALA A 56 -23.68 20.48 -29.50
N PHE A 57 -24.58 19.50 -29.36
CA PHE A 57 -25.76 19.36 -30.22
C PHE A 57 -27.00 20.15 -29.76
N ALA A 58 -27.01 20.69 -28.53
CA ALA A 58 -28.14 21.47 -28.03
C ALA A 58 -28.21 22.85 -28.70
N GLN A 59 -29.26 23.11 -29.49
CA GLN A 59 -29.46 24.43 -30.11
C GLN A 59 -30.10 25.42 -29.10
N HIS A 60 -29.85 26.72 -29.28
CA HIS A 60 -30.51 27.80 -28.52
C HIS A 60 -30.36 27.72 -26.99
N LEU A 61 -29.15 27.43 -26.50
CA LEU A 61 -28.87 27.44 -25.07
C LEU A 61 -28.96 28.86 -24.50
N THR A 62 -29.95 29.10 -23.66
CA THR A 62 -30.05 30.32 -22.86
C THR A 62 -28.97 30.35 -21.78
N GLN A 63 -28.58 31.55 -21.31
CA GLN A 63 -27.61 31.71 -20.21
C GLN A 63 -28.03 30.92 -18.95
N LYS A 64 -29.34 30.81 -18.67
CA LYS A 64 -29.87 30.02 -17.56
C LYS A 64 -29.64 28.51 -17.75
N GLN A 65 -29.73 28.01 -18.98
CA GLN A 65 -29.42 26.61 -19.30
C GLN A 65 -27.92 26.34 -19.19
N VAL A 66 -27.06 27.25 -19.68
CA VAL A 66 -25.60 27.15 -19.50
C VAL A 66 -25.22 27.08 -18.02
N ARG A 67 -25.78 27.94 -17.16
CA ARG A 67 -25.51 27.87 -15.71
C ARG A 67 -25.95 26.56 -15.06
N LYS A 68 -27.08 25.98 -15.51
CA LYS A 68 -27.52 24.66 -15.02
C LYS A 68 -26.51 23.56 -15.34
N ILE A 69 -25.85 23.66 -16.49
CA ILE A 69 -24.81 22.73 -16.92
C ILE A 69 -23.61 22.82 -15.99
N ASP A 70 -23.13 24.03 -15.71
CA ASP A 70 -22.02 24.27 -14.79
C ASP A 70 -22.29 23.70 -13.40
N TYR A 71 -23.52 23.89 -12.87
CA TYR A 71 -23.90 23.33 -11.57
C TYR A 71 -23.93 21.81 -11.57
N TRP A 72 -24.34 21.18 -12.67
CA TRP A 72 -24.35 19.73 -12.77
C TRP A 72 -22.93 19.17 -12.73
N TYR A 73 -22.01 19.82 -13.44
CA TYR A 73 -20.59 19.48 -13.40
C TYR A 73 -19.96 19.67 -12.02
N LEU A 74 -20.26 20.79 -11.36
CA LEU A 74 -19.80 21.06 -10.00
C LEU A 74 -20.31 20.02 -9.00
N GLY A 75 -21.59 19.63 -9.13
CA GLY A 75 -22.21 18.58 -8.31
C GLY A 75 -21.56 17.22 -8.53
N ALA A 76 -21.34 16.82 -9.79
CA ALA A 76 -20.67 15.57 -10.12
C ALA A 76 -19.23 15.53 -9.58
N ALA A 77 -18.48 16.63 -9.72
CA ALA A 77 -17.13 16.74 -9.16
C ALA A 77 -17.13 16.65 -7.62
N THR A 78 -18.12 17.26 -6.96
CA THR A 78 -18.26 17.24 -5.49
C THR A 78 -18.60 15.83 -4.99
N VAL A 79 -19.51 15.11 -5.64
CA VAL A 79 -19.83 13.71 -5.31
C VAL A 79 -18.60 12.82 -5.50
N GLY A 80 -17.86 13.00 -6.60
CA GLY A 80 -16.59 12.29 -6.82
C GLY A 80 -15.57 12.55 -5.71
N MET A 81 -15.39 13.81 -5.32
CA MET A 81 -14.52 14.21 -4.20
C MET A 81 -14.95 13.57 -2.87
N PHE A 82 -16.27 13.49 -2.62
CA PHE A 82 -16.79 12.89 -1.40
C PHE A 82 -16.55 11.38 -1.35
N MET A 83 -16.81 10.67 -2.46
CA MET A 83 -16.49 9.24 -2.56
C MET A 83 -15.00 8.97 -2.41
N LEU A 84 -14.14 9.84 -2.94
CA LEU A 84 -12.69 9.77 -2.73
C LEU A 84 -12.30 9.99 -1.26
N ALA A 85 -12.90 10.98 -0.60
CA ALA A 85 -12.63 11.26 0.81
C ALA A 85 -13.06 10.10 1.72
N VAL A 86 -14.18 9.45 1.41
CA VAL A 86 -14.64 8.25 2.12
C VAL A 86 -13.63 7.11 1.92
N GLY A 87 -13.22 6.82 0.68
CA GLY A 87 -12.21 5.80 0.40
C GLY A 87 -10.82 6.10 0.98
N TYR A 88 -10.48 7.39 1.18
CA TYR A 88 -9.22 7.80 1.79
C TYR A 88 -9.07 7.31 3.24
N SER A 89 -10.16 7.23 3.99
CA SER A 89 -10.12 6.87 5.41
C SER A 89 -9.61 5.44 5.65
N GLU A 90 -10.09 4.47 4.87
CA GLU A 90 -9.63 3.08 4.91
C GLU A 90 -8.17 2.95 4.44
N GLN A 91 -7.77 3.73 3.43
CA GLN A 91 -6.40 3.70 2.88
C GLN A 91 -5.35 4.28 3.82
N ARG A 92 -5.72 5.28 4.63
CA ARG A 92 -4.82 5.84 5.63
C ARG A 92 -4.41 4.77 6.64
N GLU A 93 -5.34 3.91 7.05
CA GLU A 93 -5.03 2.84 8.00
C GLU A 93 -4.12 1.78 7.37
N THR A 94 -4.35 1.38 6.12
CA THR A 94 -3.49 0.43 5.39
C THR A 94 -2.09 0.98 5.12
N ALA A 95 -1.95 2.26 4.77
CA ALA A 95 -0.64 2.88 4.54
C ALA A 95 0.15 3.08 5.84
N ILE A 96 -0.53 3.43 6.94
CA ILE A 96 0.09 3.55 8.27
C ILE A 96 0.54 2.17 8.76
N THR A 97 -0.23 1.11 8.54
CA THR A 97 0.18 -0.26 8.88
C THR A 97 1.38 -0.70 8.05
N ARG A 98 1.39 -0.49 6.72
CA ARG A 98 2.54 -0.87 5.88
C ARG A 98 3.84 -0.13 6.23
N SER A 99 3.76 1.17 6.50
CA SER A 99 4.94 1.95 6.90
C SER A 99 5.47 1.52 8.27
N ARG A 100 4.58 1.18 9.21
CA ARG A 100 4.94 0.57 10.49
C ARG A 100 5.55 -0.82 10.31
N ASP A 101 4.97 -1.68 9.48
CA ASP A 101 5.47 -3.03 9.20
C ASP A 101 6.86 -2.99 8.56
N PHE A 102 7.11 -2.04 7.65
CA PHE A 102 8.43 -1.87 7.04
C PHE A 102 9.48 -1.45 8.07
N VAL A 103 9.18 -0.43 8.88
CA VAL A 103 10.07 0.04 9.95
C VAL A 103 10.29 -1.06 11.00
N TYR A 104 9.23 -1.82 11.30
CA TYR A 104 9.28 -2.97 12.21
C TYR A 104 10.22 -4.06 11.69
N ARG A 105 10.05 -4.50 10.44
CA ARG A 105 10.90 -5.53 9.83
C ARG A 105 12.36 -5.11 9.78
N GLN A 106 12.63 -3.83 9.48
CA GLN A 106 14.00 -3.32 9.51
C GLN A 106 14.63 -3.40 10.91
N GLY A 107 13.89 -3.06 11.96
CA GLY A 107 14.39 -3.16 13.34
C GLY A 107 14.56 -4.61 13.79
N GLU A 108 13.63 -5.49 13.44
CA GLU A 108 13.70 -6.93 13.72
C GLU A 108 14.94 -7.56 13.06
N ASP A 109 15.18 -7.29 11.78
CA ASP A 109 16.32 -7.84 11.02
C ASP A 109 17.67 -7.46 11.64
N VAL A 110 17.81 -6.22 12.14
CA VAL A 110 19.04 -5.75 12.80
C VAL A 110 19.28 -6.52 14.09
N LEU A 111 18.26 -6.63 14.95
CA LEU A 111 18.37 -7.34 16.24
C LEU A 111 18.62 -8.83 16.04
N MET A 112 17.97 -9.45 15.06
CA MET A 112 18.15 -10.84 14.73
C MET A 112 19.53 -11.13 14.15
N THR A 113 20.05 -10.26 13.28
CA THR A 113 21.43 -10.34 12.80
C THR A 113 22.42 -10.30 13.96
N ASP A 114 22.16 -9.47 14.96
CA ASP A 114 22.96 -9.38 16.18
C ASP A 114 22.91 -10.66 17.02
N VAL A 115 21.75 -11.31 17.15
CA VAL A 115 21.60 -12.62 17.79
C VAL A 115 22.42 -13.68 17.05
N VAL A 116 22.25 -13.79 15.72
CA VAL A 116 22.97 -14.77 14.88
C VAL A 116 24.48 -14.54 14.95
N ARG A 117 24.93 -13.28 14.92
CA ARG A 117 26.36 -12.92 15.05
C ARG A 117 26.93 -13.37 16.41
N ALA A 118 26.20 -13.18 17.50
CA ALA A 118 26.63 -13.63 18.83
C ALA A 118 26.55 -15.15 18.99
N LEU A 119 25.63 -15.80 18.30
CA LEU A 119 25.45 -17.25 18.32
C LEU A 119 26.57 -18.00 17.60
N SER A 120 27.11 -17.45 16.51
CA SER A 120 28.17 -18.07 15.71
C SER A 120 29.40 -18.52 16.52
N PRO A 121 30.06 -17.67 17.34
CA PRO A 121 31.20 -18.11 18.15
C PRO A 121 30.80 -19.16 19.21
N TYR A 122 29.61 -19.04 19.81
CA TYR A 122 29.10 -20.02 20.77
C TYR A 122 28.84 -21.39 20.12
N MET A 123 28.26 -21.41 18.92
CA MET A 123 28.04 -22.63 18.13
C MET A 123 29.36 -23.27 17.73
N ASN A 124 30.31 -22.48 17.21
CA ASN A 124 31.64 -22.97 16.84
C ASN A 124 32.41 -23.54 18.03
N ALA A 125 32.23 -22.99 19.23
CA ALA A 125 32.86 -23.49 20.45
C ALA A 125 32.14 -24.74 20.99
N SER A 126 30.81 -24.71 21.09
CA SER A 126 29.99 -25.79 21.66
C SER A 126 30.00 -27.06 20.82
N CYS A 127 30.16 -26.94 19.50
CA CYS A 127 30.17 -28.08 18.59
C CYS A 127 31.55 -28.73 18.42
N LYS A 128 32.60 -28.26 19.11
CA LYS A 128 33.90 -28.95 19.16
C LYS A 128 33.78 -30.28 19.89
N ASP A 129 34.52 -31.29 19.44
CA ASP A 129 34.45 -32.65 19.98
C ASP A 129 34.69 -32.72 21.49
N ASP A 130 35.62 -31.93 22.02
CA ASP A 130 35.93 -31.92 23.46
C ASP A 130 34.75 -31.44 24.31
N ILE A 131 34.01 -30.44 23.82
CA ILE A 131 32.81 -29.93 24.49
C ILE A 131 31.64 -30.89 24.27
N ARG A 132 31.47 -31.43 23.06
CA ARG A 132 30.41 -32.41 22.76
C ARG A 132 30.51 -33.67 23.60
N LYS A 133 31.73 -34.12 23.92
CA LYS A 133 31.98 -35.26 24.82
C LYS A 133 31.50 -34.97 26.25
N LEU A 134 31.55 -33.71 26.70
CA LEU A 134 30.98 -33.29 27.99
C LEU A 134 29.46 -33.16 27.89
N SER A 135 28.96 -32.43 26.90
CA SER A 135 27.53 -32.26 26.67
C SER A 135 27.20 -31.96 25.22
N LEU A 136 26.18 -32.67 24.71
CA LEU A 136 25.60 -32.40 23.39
C LEU A 136 24.65 -31.19 23.40
N LYS A 137 24.05 -30.87 24.56
CA LYS A 137 22.98 -29.85 24.67
C LYS A 137 23.37 -28.46 24.17
N PRO A 138 24.59 -27.92 24.43
CA PRO A 138 24.99 -26.61 23.95
C PRO A 138 25.03 -26.52 22.42
N CYS A 139 25.60 -27.53 21.75
CA CYS A 139 25.66 -27.57 20.29
C CYS A 139 24.26 -27.68 19.69
N ASP A 140 23.46 -28.65 20.14
CA ASP A 140 22.08 -28.87 19.65
C ASP A 140 21.18 -27.64 19.87
N THR A 141 21.35 -26.96 21.01
CA THR A 141 20.59 -25.74 21.31
C THR A 141 21.01 -24.59 20.41
N SER A 142 22.31 -24.39 20.19
CA SER A 142 22.78 -23.32 19.32
C SER A 142 22.38 -23.53 17.86
N GLN A 143 22.41 -24.77 17.36
CA GLN A 143 21.87 -25.10 16.03
C GLN A 143 20.38 -24.84 15.93
N ALA A 144 19.59 -25.28 16.93
CA ALA A 144 18.15 -25.05 16.92
C ALA A 144 17.79 -23.55 16.94
N ILE A 145 18.55 -22.72 17.66
CA ILE A 145 18.37 -21.27 17.63
C ILE A 145 18.72 -20.72 16.24
N ALA A 146 19.83 -21.15 15.64
CA ALA A 146 20.27 -20.66 14.33
C ALA A 146 19.27 -21.01 13.21
N GLU A 147 18.72 -22.23 13.24
CA GLU A 147 17.75 -22.71 12.25
C GLU A 147 16.36 -22.10 12.44
N GLY A 148 15.96 -21.86 13.69
CA GLY A 148 14.62 -21.38 14.00
C GLY A 148 14.46 -19.87 14.13
N MET A 149 15.55 -19.09 14.09
CA MET A 149 15.51 -17.64 14.18
C MET A 149 15.40 -17.02 12.78
N HIS A 150 14.19 -16.57 12.41
CA HIS A 150 13.87 -15.97 11.13
C HIS A 150 12.96 -14.74 11.32
N PRO A 151 12.84 -13.84 10.31
CA PRO A 151 11.93 -12.70 10.40
C PRO A 151 10.50 -13.18 10.66
N GLY A 152 9.78 -12.52 11.56
CA GLY A 152 8.47 -12.94 12.04
C GLY A 152 8.51 -13.96 13.18
N ALA A 153 9.62 -14.09 13.91
CA ALA A 153 9.68 -14.95 15.10
C ALA A 153 8.69 -14.46 16.16
N THR A 154 7.98 -15.39 16.82
CA THR A 154 7.03 -15.01 17.88
C THR A 154 7.73 -14.79 19.22
N PRO A 155 7.21 -13.93 20.11
CA PRO A 155 7.76 -13.75 21.46
C PRO A 155 7.90 -15.06 22.24
N GLU A 156 6.96 -15.99 22.05
CA GLU A 156 6.95 -17.30 22.70
C GLU A 156 8.09 -18.20 22.20
N LEU A 157 8.40 -18.11 20.90
CA LEU A 157 9.52 -18.85 20.30
C LEU A 157 10.86 -18.30 20.83
N VAL A 158 11.02 -16.98 20.89
CA VAL A 158 12.22 -16.34 21.47
C VAL A 158 12.39 -16.74 22.94
N GLU A 159 11.31 -16.71 23.74
CA GLU A 159 11.32 -17.15 25.13
C GLU A 159 11.65 -18.64 25.29
N HIS A 160 11.18 -19.49 24.37
CA HIS A 160 11.54 -20.90 24.35
C HIS A 160 13.05 -21.09 24.15
N TYR A 161 13.65 -20.34 23.21
CA TYR A 161 15.09 -20.39 22.97
C TYR A 161 15.92 -19.85 24.13
N MET A 162 15.49 -18.77 24.78
CA MET A 162 16.15 -18.25 25.99
C MET A 162 16.22 -19.33 27.10
N ARG A 163 15.11 -20.02 27.35
CA ARG A 163 15.06 -21.11 28.35
C ARG A 163 15.94 -22.30 27.96
N ARG A 164 15.95 -22.70 26.68
CA ARG A 164 16.84 -23.76 26.20
C ARG A 164 18.31 -23.41 26.36
N LEU A 165 18.69 -22.17 26.04
CA LEU A 165 20.06 -21.68 26.19
C LEU A 165 20.50 -21.72 27.66
N ALA A 166 19.67 -21.21 28.57
CA ALA A 166 19.96 -21.24 30.01
C ALA A 166 20.15 -22.68 30.52
N ASN A 167 19.27 -23.61 30.12
CA ASN A 167 19.38 -25.02 30.49
C ASN A 167 20.65 -25.69 29.93
N ALA A 168 21.06 -25.32 28.71
CA ALA A 168 22.29 -25.83 28.11
C ALA A 168 23.54 -25.31 28.83
N SER A 169 23.56 -24.04 29.23
CA SER A 169 24.65 -23.46 30.03
C SER A 169 24.78 -24.12 31.41
N ILE A 170 23.66 -24.35 32.11
CA ILE A 170 23.65 -25.04 33.40
C ILE A 170 24.19 -26.48 33.26
N ASP A 171 23.76 -27.21 32.24
CA ASP A 171 24.22 -28.58 31.99
C ASP A 171 25.73 -28.65 31.74
N LEU A 172 26.26 -27.68 31.00
CA LEU A 172 27.71 -27.59 30.74
C LEU A 172 28.47 -27.26 32.02
N ALA A 173 28.02 -26.26 32.79
CA ALA A 173 28.66 -25.83 34.04
C ALA A 173 28.74 -26.96 35.08
N GLN A 174 27.72 -27.83 35.16
CA GLN A 174 27.71 -28.98 36.05
C GLN A 174 28.75 -30.04 35.69
N LYS A 175 29.17 -30.11 34.43
CA LYS A 175 30.11 -31.12 33.91
C LYS A 175 31.54 -30.60 33.77
N GLY A 176 31.72 -29.29 33.86
CA GLY A 176 33.01 -28.64 33.86
C GLY A 176 32.81 -27.13 33.88
N ASP A 177 33.53 -26.45 34.78
CA ASP A 177 33.49 -25.00 34.81
C ASP A 177 34.18 -24.44 33.56
N ASN A 178 33.44 -23.63 32.80
CA ASN A 178 33.96 -22.95 31.63
C ASN A 178 33.41 -21.52 31.57
N PRO A 179 34.07 -20.55 32.21
CA PRO A 179 33.58 -19.18 32.33
C PRO A 179 33.43 -18.47 30.97
N ALA A 180 34.12 -18.94 29.94
CA ALA A 180 33.96 -18.42 28.59
C ALA A 180 32.56 -18.73 28.01
N PHE A 181 32.02 -19.93 28.27
CA PHE A 181 30.68 -20.30 27.82
C PHE A 181 29.60 -19.56 28.58
N ASP A 182 29.78 -19.33 29.88
CA ASP A 182 28.84 -18.55 30.67
C ASP A 182 28.71 -17.12 30.12
N LYS A 183 29.84 -16.47 29.86
CA LYS A 183 29.89 -15.14 29.23
C LYS A 183 29.20 -15.12 27.86
N MET A 184 29.52 -16.06 26.97
CA MET A 184 28.90 -16.13 25.64
C MET A 184 27.39 -16.39 25.71
N SER A 185 26.94 -17.29 26.60
CA SER A 185 25.52 -17.59 26.77
C SER A 185 24.74 -16.42 27.36
N THR A 186 25.34 -15.68 28.28
CA THR A 186 24.78 -14.45 28.84
C THR A 186 24.62 -13.38 27.76
N GLU A 187 25.63 -13.19 26.90
CA GLU A 187 25.55 -12.23 25.79
C GLU A 187 24.41 -12.57 24.81
N ILE A 188 24.27 -13.84 24.42
CA ILE A 188 23.18 -14.30 23.56
C ILE A 188 21.83 -14.11 24.27
N GLY A 189 21.74 -14.43 25.57
CA GLY A 189 20.53 -14.23 26.37
C GLY A 189 20.07 -12.78 26.42
N ILE A 190 20.99 -11.83 26.58
CA ILE A 190 20.70 -10.39 26.54
C ILE A 190 20.15 -9.98 25.17
N LYS A 191 20.76 -10.46 24.08
CA LYS A 191 20.31 -10.14 22.71
C LYS A 191 18.94 -10.74 22.39
N LEU A 192 18.67 -11.97 22.83
CA LEU A 192 17.35 -12.60 22.71
C LEU A 192 16.29 -11.84 23.53
N ALA A 193 16.62 -11.37 24.73
CA ALA A 193 15.72 -10.58 25.55
C ALA A 193 15.35 -9.24 24.87
N ALA A 194 16.35 -8.54 24.31
CA ALA A 194 16.14 -7.31 23.55
C ALA A 194 15.27 -7.53 22.31
N LEU A 195 15.49 -8.63 21.57
CA LEU A 195 14.65 -9.01 20.44
C LEU A 195 13.21 -9.28 20.88
N LYS A 196 13.00 -10.05 21.96
CA LYS A 196 11.66 -10.32 22.50
C LYS A 196 10.93 -9.04 22.90
N GLU A 197 11.61 -8.13 23.61
CA GLU A 197 11.04 -6.86 24.03
C GLU A 197 10.64 -6.01 22.82
N TYR A 198 11.48 -5.98 21.78
CA TYR A 198 11.18 -5.31 20.53
C TYR A 198 9.92 -5.86 19.85
N ILE A 199 9.82 -7.19 19.72
CA ILE A 199 8.65 -7.85 19.12
C ILE A 199 7.39 -7.54 19.93
N VAL A 200 7.43 -7.65 21.26
CA VAL A 200 6.26 -7.37 22.12
C VAL A 200 5.83 -5.92 22.06
N ALA A 201 6.78 -4.98 21.98
CA ALA A 201 6.48 -3.55 21.93
C ALA A 201 5.95 -3.09 20.57
N ASN A 202 6.34 -3.76 19.48
CA ASN A 202 6.09 -3.26 18.12
C ASN A 202 5.18 -4.14 17.25
N VAL A 203 4.94 -5.41 17.59
CA VAL A 203 3.98 -6.24 16.84
C VAL A 203 2.55 -5.75 17.12
N PRO A 204 1.81 -5.27 16.10
CA PRO A 204 0.41 -4.94 16.26
C PRO A 204 -0.37 -6.19 16.65
N ARG A 205 -1.03 -6.20 17.82
CA ARG A 205 -1.79 -7.37 18.32
C ARG A 205 -3.00 -7.74 17.46
N HIS A 206 -3.26 -7.06 16.34
CA HIS A 206 -4.51 -7.19 15.59
C HIS A 206 -4.22 -7.51 14.11
N GLN A 207 -4.51 -8.76 13.78
CA GLN A 207 -4.98 -9.27 12.49
C GLN A 207 -4.12 -8.96 11.25
N PHE A 208 -3.40 -9.98 10.81
CA PHE A 208 -3.06 -10.21 9.40
C PHE A 208 -4.37 -10.22 8.59
N ILE A 209 -4.79 -9.07 8.07
CA ILE A 209 -5.78 -9.02 7.00
C ILE A 209 -4.99 -9.35 5.72
N PRO A 210 -5.26 -10.49 5.05
CA PRO A 210 -4.54 -10.88 3.85
C PRO A 210 -4.61 -9.74 2.82
N HIS A 211 -3.43 -9.27 2.40
CA HIS A 211 -3.26 -8.17 1.46
C HIS A 211 -3.68 -8.61 0.06
N ASP A 212 -4.73 -8.00 -0.48
CA ASP A 212 -5.04 -8.06 -1.89
C ASP A 212 -4.21 -6.99 -2.61
N GLU A 213 -3.07 -7.38 -3.20
CA GLU A 213 -2.15 -6.46 -3.88
C GLU A 213 -2.82 -5.69 -5.03
N GLY A 214 -3.89 -6.25 -5.62
CA GLY A 214 -4.68 -5.59 -6.67
C GLY A 214 -5.35 -4.31 -6.18
N VAL A 215 -5.89 -4.33 -4.96
CA VAL A 215 -6.52 -3.18 -4.28
C VAL A 215 -5.47 -2.10 -3.96
N LEU A 216 -4.23 -2.50 -3.70
CA LEU A 216 -3.14 -1.61 -3.29
C LEU A 216 -2.63 -0.70 -4.42
N ILE A 217 -2.50 -1.24 -5.64
CA ILE A 217 -2.14 -0.47 -6.85
C ILE A 217 -3.32 0.39 -7.32
N MET A 218 -4.54 -0.14 -7.16
CA MET A 218 -5.83 0.52 -7.43
C MET A 218 -5.90 1.92 -6.82
N PHE A 219 -5.43 2.06 -5.57
CA PHE A 219 -5.69 3.23 -4.76
C PHE A 219 -4.54 4.22 -4.65
N SER A 220 -3.27 3.80 -4.73
CA SER A 220 -2.14 4.74 -4.72
C SER A 220 -1.99 5.51 -6.03
N VAL A 221 -2.19 4.84 -7.17
CA VAL A 221 -2.16 5.46 -8.51
C VAL A 221 -3.44 6.27 -8.75
N GLY A 222 -4.58 5.78 -8.25
CA GLY A 222 -5.85 6.51 -8.25
C GLY A 222 -5.74 7.88 -7.57
N GLN A 223 -5.03 8.03 -6.46
CA GLN A 223 -4.94 9.36 -5.84
C GLN A 223 -3.98 10.32 -6.55
N MET A 224 -2.82 9.85 -7.04
CA MET A 224 -1.88 10.73 -7.75
C MET A 224 -2.41 11.18 -9.12
N VAL A 225 -3.21 10.35 -9.78
CA VAL A 225 -3.78 10.67 -11.09
C VAL A 225 -5.07 11.49 -10.97
N PHE A 226 -5.91 11.28 -9.94
CA PHE A 226 -7.24 11.92 -9.90
C PHE A 226 -7.25 13.38 -9.47
N TRP A 227 -6.35 13.81 -8.58
CA TRP A 227 -6.28 15.21 -8.15
C TRP A 227 -5.95 16.20 -9.30
N PRO A 228 -4.96 15.92 -10.16
CA PRO A 228 -4.72 16.72 -11.36
C PRO A 228 -5.92 16.74 -12.32
N PHE A 229 -6.65 15.64 -12.44
CA PHE A 229 -7.82 15.54 -13.33
C PHE A 229 -9.02 16.32 -12.81
N LEU A 230 -9.31 16.26 -11.51
CA LEU A 230 -10.35 17.07 -10.87
C LEU A 230 -10.02 18.57 -10.92
N LEU A 231 -8.75 18.92 -10.70
CA LEU A 231 -8.27 20.29 -10.85
C LEU A 231 -8.35 20.77 -12.30
N ALA A 232 -7.91 19.96 -13.26
CA ALA A 232 -7.98 20.26 -14.69
C ALA A 232 -9.43 20.38 -15.17
N PHE A 233 -10.33 19.54 -14.65
CA PHE A 233 -11.76 19.62 -14.95
C PHE A 233 -12.41 20.88 -14.38
N ALA A 234 -12.13 21.21 -13.12
CA ALA A 234 -12.57 22.46 -12.51
C ALA A 234 -12.02 23.69 -13.26
N LEU A 235 -10.76 23.64 -13.71
CA LEU A 235 -10.16 24.67 -14.55
C LEU A 235 -10.83 24.76 -15.93
N ALA A 236 -11.11 23.63 -16.57
CA ALA A 236 -11.76 23.58 -17.88
C ALA A 236 -13.17 24.17 -17.83
N LEU A 237 -13.94 23.88 -16.78
CA LEU A 237 -15.26 24.50 -16.54
C LEU A 237 -15.14 26.01 -16.35
N ARG A 238 -14.11 26.46 -15.63
CA ARG A 238 -13.86 27.88 -15.39
C ARG A 238 -13.44 28.60 -16.68
N ILE A 239 -12.60 27.98 -17.50
CA ILE A 239 -12.21 28.51 -18.81
C ILE A 239 -13.40 28.52 -19.75
N ALA A 240 -14.21 27.46 -19.81
CA ALA A 240 -15.41 27.41 -20.66
C ALA A 240 -16.38 28.55 -20.33
N LYS A 241 -16.61 28.83 -19.03
CA LYS A 241 -17.39 29.98 -18.59
C LYS A 241 -16.80 31.31 -19.07
N VAL A 242 -15.50 31.53 -18.84
CA VAL A 242 -14.80 32.76 -19.30
C VAL A 242 -14.86 32.89 -20.82
N THR A 243 -14.76 31.80 -21.56
CA THR A 243 -14.82 31.78 -23.02
C THR A 243 -16.22 32.17 -23.51
N ILE A 244 -17.28 31.69 -22.85
CA ILE A 244 -18.66 32.07 -23.16
C ILE A 244 -18.90 33.57 -22.89
N ASP A 245 -18.37 34.08 -21.77
CA ASP A 245 -18.51 35.48 -21.37
C ASP A 245 -17.68 36.43 -22.28
N VAL A 246 -16.48 36.03 -22.71
CA VAL A 246 -15.57 36.86 -23.53
C VAL A 246 -15.92 36.83 -25.02
N PHE A 247 -16.35 35.70 -25.56
CA PHE A 247 -16.68 35.58 -26.99
C PHE A 247 -18.13 35.95 -27.33
N GLY A 248 -18.90 36.48 -26.37
CA GLY A 248 -20.27 36.94 -26.61
C GLY A 248 -21.21 35.84 -27.13
N TRP A 249 -20.93 34.57 -26.80
CA TRP A 249 -21.70 33.40 -27.28
C TRP A 249 -23.19 33.41 -26.90
N THR A 250 -23.61 34.37 -26.09
CA THR A 250 -24.99 34.54 -25.63
C THR A 250 -25.66 35.83 -26.12
N GLU A 251 -24.97 36.69 -26.87
CA GLU A 251 -25.49 38.02 -27.28
C GLU A 251 -26.20 38.06 -28.65
N THR A 252 -26.73 36.92 -29.13
CA THR A 252 -27.64 36.88 -30.29
C THR A 252 -28.91 36.09 -30.00
#